data_AF-A0A355SV25-F1
#
_entry.id   AF-A0A355SV25-F1
#
_cell.length_a   1.000
_cell.length_b   1.000
_cell.length_c   1.000
_cell.angle_alpha   90.00
_cell.angle_beta   90.00
_cell.angle_gamma   90.00
#
_symmetry.space_group_name_H-M   'P 1'
#
loop_
_entity.id
_entity.type
_entity.pdbx_description
1 polymer ?
#
loop_
_entity_poly.entity_id
_entity_poly.type
_entity_poly.pdbx_seq_one_letter_code
_entity_poly.pdbx_strand_id
1 'polypeptide(L)'
;MASHKVLSNWYLQLAEHLDSGCRLAEALRVCAGPPSKDRLRLASKIEDGLPVTEVMQSAPSWLPKADRVFICAAMETGRLPQTLKNLSDKHQRIGATQLKVILGLLYPMGVYHIAALILPIVRMIDYEAGFEWDALQHLLQSGALLIPLWALITLVTLLAKTDHPMLPKLLRCIPLLRRYSKAQA
;
A
#
# COMPACT_ATOMS: atom_id res chain seq x y z
N MET A 1 -4.32 8.21 3.14
CA MET A 1 -4.74 7.33 2.03
C MET A 1 -5.53 6.15 2.62
N ALA A 2 -6.61 5.71 1.98
CA ALA A 2 -7.37 4.54 2.44
C ALA A 2 -6.61 3.23 2.14
N SER A 3 -6.84 2.20 2.94
CA SER A 3 -6.29 0.85 2.70
C SER A 3 -6.85 0.26 1.40
N HIS A 4 -6.04 -0.52 0.68
CA HIS A 4 -6.47 -1.21 -0.54
C HIS A 4 -7.68 -2.13 -0.30
N LYS A 5 -7.78 -2.76 0.88
CA LYS A 5 -8.94 -3.58 1.26
C LYS A 5 -10.22 -2.73 1.34
N VAL A 6 -10.13 -1.55 1.93
CA VAL A 6 -11.27 -0.62 2.07
C VAL A 6 -11.70 -0.09 0.71
N LEU A 7 -10.74 0.30 -0.14
CA LEU A 7 -11.03 0.78 -1.49
C LEU A 7 -11.65 -0.31 -2.37
N SER A 8 -11.12 -1.53 -2.31
CA SER A 8 -11.69 -2.67 -3.06
C SER A 8 -13.15 -2.90 -2.69
N ASN A 9 -13.46 -3.05 -1.40
CA ASN A 9 -14.83 -3.26 -0.95
C ASN A 9 -15.76 -2.09 -1.32
N TRP A 10 -15.26 -0.85 -1.25
CA TRP A 10 -16.04 0.33 -1.60
C TRP A 10 -16.33 0.39 -3.11
N TYR A 11 -15.35 0.11 -3.97
CA TYR A 11 -15.56 0.06 -5.42
C TYR A 11 -16.54 -1.04 -5.83
N LEU A 12 -16.47 -2.22 -5.19
CA LEU A 12 -17.40 -3.31 -5.46
C LEU A 12 -18.84 -2.91 -5.11
N GLN A 13 -19.08 -2.41 -3.90
CA GLN A 13 -20.40 -1.93 -3.47
C GLN A 13 -20.94 -0.84 -4.41
N LEU A 14 -20.08 0.12 -4.80
CA LEU A 14 -20.48 1.19 -5.70
C LEU A 14 -20.90 0.63 -7.07
N ALA A 15 -20.18 -0.36 -7.59
CA ALA A 15 -20.54 -1.03 -8.84
C ALA A 15 -21.88 -1.77 -8.74
N GLU A 16 -22.11 -2.52 -7.65
CA GLU A 16 -23.34 -3.28 -7.42
C GLU A 16 -24.57 -2.38 -7.33
N HIS A 17 -24.46 -1.25 -6.62
CA HIS A 17 -25.54 -0.26 -6.58
C HIS A 17 -25.83 0.36 -7.95
N LEU A 18 -24.79 0.68 -8.73
CA LEU A 18 -25.00 1.23 -10.07
C LEU A 18 -25.62 0.20 -11.03
N ASP A 19 -25.21 -1.07 -10.93
CA ASP A 19 -25.82 -2.17 -11.70
C ASP A 19 -27.30 -2.38 -11.33
N SER A 20 -27.68 -2.08 -10.09
CA SER A 20 -29.09 -2.09 -9.67
C SER A 20 -29.89 -0.86 -10.14
N GLY A 21 -29.29 0.02 -10.96
CA GLY A 21 -29.92 1.23 -11.48
C GLY A 21 -29.94 2.41 -10.51
N CYS A 22 -29.25 2.32 -9.37
CA CYS A 22 -29.13 3.42 -8.42
C CYS A 22 -28.32 4.57 -9.04
N ARG A 23 -28.68 5.83 -8.73
CA ARG A 23 -27.92 6.99 -9.19
C ARG A 23 -26.58 7.06 -8.46
N LEU A 24 -25.53 7.53 -9.14
CA LEU A 24 -24.18 7.63 -8.56
C LEU A 24 -24.15 8.39 -7.23
N ALA A 25 -24.88 9.49 -7.11
CA ALA A 25 -24.93 10.26 -5.87
C ALA A 25 -25.54 9.46 -4.70
N GLU A 26 -26.61 8.72 -4.94
CA GLU A 26 -27.26 7.89 -3.93
C GLU A 26 -26.36 6.72 -3.52
N ALA A 27 -25.74 6.04 -4.49
CA ALA A 27 -24.80 4.96 -4.23
C ALA A 27 -23.59 5.45 -3.38
N LEU A 28 -23.07 6.66 -3.63
CA LEU A 28 -22.01 7.27 -2.83
C LEU A 28 -22.40 7.50 -1.36
N ARG A 29 -23.68 7.74 -1.06
CA ARG A 29 -24.19 7.91 0.30
C ARG A 29 -24.31 6.59 1.05
N VAL A 30 -24.80 5.56 0.37
CA VAL A 30 -25.17 4.27 0.99
C VAL A 30 -23.97 3.33 1.20
N CYS A 31 -23.00 3.33 0.29
CA CYS A 31 -21.85 2.41 0.38
C CYS A 31 -21.13 2.52 1.73
N ALA A 32 -20.47 1.46 2.21
CA ALA A 32 -19.55 1.53 3.34
C ALA A 32 -18.10 1.76 2.88
N GLY A 33 -17.22 2.25 3.78
CA GLY A 33 -15.78 2.32 3.51
C GLY A 33 -15.14 3.66 3.88
N PRO A 34 -14.60 4.44 2.92
CA PRO A 34 -13.95 5.73 3.20
C PRO A 34 -14.83 6.71 4.02
N PRO A 35 -14.23 7.76 4.61
CA PRO A 35 -14.93 8.68 5.52
C PRO A 35 -16.29 9.13 4.98
N SER A 36 -17.35 8.92 5.76
CA SER A 36 -18.73 9.21 5.33
C SER A 36 -18.94 10.68 4.95
N LYS A 37 -18.39 11.61 5.74
CA LYS A 37 -18.43 13.07 5.48
C LYS A 37 -17.94 13.42 4.07
N ASP A 38 -16.84 12.80 3.66
CA ASP A 38 -16.24 13.03 2.36
C ASP A 38 -17.11 12.50 1.22
N ARG A 39 -17.65 11.28 1.39
CA ARG A 39 -18.53 10.66 0.38
C ARG A 39 -19.86 11.41 0.24
N LEU A 40 -20.45 11.84 1.35
CA LEU A 40 -21.64 12.68 1.39
C LEU A 40 -21.41 14.02 0.66
N ARG A 41 -20.23 14.63 0.84
CA ARG A 41 -19.84 15.85 0.14
C ARG A 41 -19.73 15.62 -1.37
N LEU A 42 -19.14 14.50 -1.81
CA LEU A 42 -19.08 14.15 -3.23
C LEU A 42 -20.47 13.92 -3.82
N ALA A 43 -21.33 13.18 -3.12
CA ALA A 43 -22.71 12.94 -3.53
C ALA A 43 -23.51 14.25 -3.69
N SER A 44 -23.39 15.15 -2.71
CA SER A 44 -24.12 16.43 -2.73
C SER A 44 -23.71 17.28 -3.93
N LYS A 45 -22.40 17.38 -4.23
CA LYS A 45 -21.93 18.12 -5.41
C LYS A 45 -22.47 17.55 -6.74
N ILE A 46 -22.62 16.23 -6.83
CA ILE A 46 -23.18 15.58 -8.04
C ILE A 46 -24.68 15.89 -8.15
N GLU A 47 -25.39 15.90 -7.02
CA GLU A 47 -26.82 16.28 -6.98
C GLU A 47 -27.05 17.75 -7.31
N ASP A 48 -26.12 18.63 -6.92
CA ASP A 48 -26.12 20.05 -7.27
C ASP A 48 -25.85 20.30 -8.78
N GLY A 49 -25.65 19.23 -9.57
CA GLY A 49 -25.45 19.30 -11.01
C GLY A 49 -24.00 19.51 -11.45
N LEU A 50 -23.04 19.48 -10.53
CA LEU A 50 -21.63 19.64 -10.86
C LEU A 50 -21.14 18.42 -11.67
N PRO A 51 -20.43 18.64 -12.79
CA PRO A 51 -19.96 17.53 -13.61
C PRO A 51 -19.01 16.63 -12.81
N VAL A 52 -19.13 15.31 -13.02
CA VAL A 52 -18.38 14.31 -12.23
C VAL A 52 -16.87 14.51 -12.37
N THR A 53 -16.39 15.00 -13.51
CA THR A 53 -14.99 15.36 -13.73
C THR A 53 -14.49 16.41 -12.73
N GLU A 54 -15.23 17.50 -12.50
CA GLU A 54 -14.90 18.53 -11.52
C GLU A 54 -15.03 18.02 -10.07
N VAL A 55 -16.05 17.21 -9.80
CA VAL A 55 -16.22 16.56 -8.49
C VAL A 55 -14.99 15.72 -8.15
N MET A 56 -14.50 14.92 -9.10
CA MET A 56 -13.32 14.06 -8.91
C MET A 56 -12.03 14.85 -8.75
N GLN A 57 -11.87 16.00 -9.43
CA GLN A 57 -10.72 16.89 -9.21
C GLN A 57 -10.67 17.38 -7.76
N SER A 58 -11.82 17.74 -7.19
CA SER A 58 -11.95 18.18 -5.80
C SER A 58 -12.04 17.04 -4.76
N ALA A 59 -11.89 15.78 -5.19
CA ALA A 59 -12.06 14.65 -4.30
C ALA A 59 -10.93 14.53 -3.25
N PRO A 60 -11.22 13.98 -2.06
CA PRO A 60 -10.24 13.91 -0.98
C PRO A 60 -9.11 12.92 -1.24
N SER A 61 -7.99 13.06 -0.54
CA SER A 61 -6.74 12.31 -0.77
C SER A 61 -6.84 10.80 -0.55
N TRP A 62 -7.90 10.30 0.07
CA TRP A 62 -8.13 8.86 0.18
C TRP A 62 -8.50 8.21 -1.15
N LEU A 63 -9.07 8.97 -2.10
CA LEU A 63 -9.36 8.52 -3.46
C LEU A 63 -8.12 8.75 -4.34
N PRO A 64 -7.41 7.70 -4.79
CA PRO A 64 -6.17 7.85 -5.55
C PRO A 64 -6.37 8.62 -6.86
N LYS A 65 -5.42 9.50 -7.21
CA LYS A 65 -5.51 10.31 -8.44
C LYS A 65 -5.67 9.47 -9.70
N ALA A 66 -4.95 8.34 -9.80
CA ALA A 66 -5.06 7.42 -10.93
C ALA A 66 -6.48 6.85 -11.09
N ASP A 67 -7.12 6.46 -9.98
CA ASP A 67 -8.45 5.87 -10.01
C ASP A 67 -9.52 6.91 -10.43
N ARG A 68 -9.34 8.17 -10.04
CA ARG A 68 -10.22 9.28 -10.49
C ARG A 68 -10.25 9.41 -12.01
N VAL A 69 -9.09 9.29 -12.66
CA VAL A 69 -9.00 9.36 -14.12
C VAL A 69 -9.80 8.22 -14.77
N PHE A 70 -9.68 6.99 -14.26
CA PHE A 70 -10.46 5.86 -14.74
C PHE A 70 -11.97 6.07 -14.53
N ILE A 71 -12.38 6.61 -13.37
CA ILE A 71 -13.79 6.91 -13.09
C ILE A 71 -14.33 7.96 -14.07
N CYS A 72 -13.59 9.04 -14.31
CA CYS A 72 -13.98 10.08 -15.28
C CYS A 72 -14.15 9.51 -16.70
N ALA A 73 -13.17 8.76 -17.19
CA ALA A 73 -13.24 8.14 -18.51
C ALA A 73 -14.38 7.12 -18.62
N ALA A 74 -14.66 6.39 -17.55
CA ALA A 74 -15.75 5.41 -17.51
C ALA A 74 -17.14 6.07 -17.51
N MET A 75 -17.26 7.26 -16.91
CA MET A 75 -18.49 8.05 -16.95
C MET A 75 -18.82 8.53 -18.37
N GLU A 76 -17.83 9.03 -19.10
CA GLU A 76 -18.00 9.49 -20.49
C GLU A 76 -18.38 8.34 -21.43
N THR A 77 -17.84 7.14 -21.18
CA THR A 77 -18.07 5.95 -22.01
C THR A 77 -19.27 5.10 -21.56
N GLY A 78 -19.95 5.47 -20.47
CA GLY A 78 -21.07 4.70 -19.91
C GLY A 78 -20.69 3.33 -19.32
N ARG A 79 -19.40 3.12 -19.02
CA ARG A 79 -18.84 1.83 -18.52
C ARG A 79 -18.43 1.89 -17.05
N LEU A 80 -19.06 2.77 -16.29
CA LEU A 80 -18.70 3.01 -14.89
C LEU A 80 -18.76 1.74 -14.02
N PRO A 81 -19.86 0.95 -14.00
CA PRO A 81 -19.94 -0.23 -13.13
C PRO A 81 -18.83 -1.25 -13.41
N GLN A 82 -18.56 -1.52 -14.68
CA GLN A 82 -17.47 -2.43 -15.08
C GLN A 82 -16.10 -1.90 -14.67
N THR A 83 -15.86 -0.60 -14.81
CA THR A 83 -14.58 0.01 -14.42
C THR A 83 -14.37 -0.04 -12.92
N LEU A 84 -15.42 0.17 -12.12
CA LEU A 84 -15.38 0.05 -10.66
C LEU A 84 -15.09 -1.40 -10.22
N LYS A 85 -15.68 -2.41 -10.87
CA LYS A 85 -15.32 -3.82 -10.65
C LYS A 85 -13.84 -4.08 -10.93
N ASN A 86 -13.32 -3.58 -12.06
CA ASN A 86 -11.90 -3.71 -12.40
C ASN A 86 -10.99 -3.01 -11.37
N LEU A 87 -11.40 -1.84 -10.86
CA LEU A 87 -10.69 -1.14 -9.78
C LEU A 87 -10.75 -1.93 -8.47
N SER A 88 -11.88 -2.54 -8.12
CA SER A 88 -11.98 -3.42 -6.97
C SER A 88 -10.96 -4.56 -7.06
N ASP A 89 -10.95 -5.29 -8.18
CA ASP A 89 -10.05 -6.41 -8.41
C ASP A 89 -8.58 -5.99 -8.35
N LYS A 90 -8.25 -4.83 -8.95
CA LYS A 90 -6.91 -4.24 -8.87
C LYS A 90 -6.50 -4.03 -7.41
N HIS A 91 -7.35 -3.38 -6.61
CA HIS A 91 -7.05 -3.10 -5.21
C HIS A 91 -6.98 -4.38 -4.36
N GLN A 92 -7.84 -5.37 -4.63
CA GLN A 92 -7.79 -6.68 -3.98
C GLN A 92 -6.47 -7.39 -4.28
N ARG A 93 -6.03 -7.41 -5.55
CA ARG A 93 -4.75 -8.01 -5.97
C ARG A 93 -3.56 -7.32 -5.32
N ILE A 94 -3.57 -5.98 -5.24
CA ILE A 94 -2.51 -5.22 -4.56
C ILE A 94 -2.46 -5.59 -3.07
N GLY A 95 -3.60 -5.57 -2.38
CA GLY A 95 -3.66 -5.93 -0.96
C GLY A 95 -3.21 -7.36 -0.69
N ALA A 96 -3.64 -8.33 -1.52
CA ALA A 96 -3.23 -9.72 -1.40
C ALA A 96 -1.72 -9.89 -1.67
N THR A 97 -1.17 -9.17 -2.64
CA THR A 97 0.26 -9.21 -2.95
C THR A 97 1.08 -8.61 -1.81
N GLN A 98 0.65 -7.47 -1.25
CA GLN A 98 1.29 -6.84 -0.09
C GLN A 98 1.34 -7.81 1.10
N LEU A 99 0.21 -8.47 1.41
CA LEU A 99 0.17 -9.45 2.49
C LEU A 99 1.10 -10.64 2.24
N LYS A 100 1.12 -11.19 1.02
CA LYS A 100 2.02 -12.29 0.65
C LYS A 100 3.49 -11.90 0.82
N VAL A 101 3.86 -10.69 0.40
CA VAL A 101 5.24 -10.18 0.56
C VAL A 101 5.59 -10.04 2.04
N ILE A 102 4.70 -9.47 2.86
CA ILE A 102 4.92 -9.34 4.31
C ILE A 102 5.11 -10.71 4.97
N LEU A 103 4.24 -11.67 4.66
CA LEU A 103 4.32 -13.02 5.21
C LEU A 103 5.58 -13.77 4.72
N GLY A 104 5.96 -13.60 3.46
CA GLY A 104 7.17 -14.19 2.90
C GLY A 104 8.47 -13.63 3.49
N LEU A 105 8.47 -12.37 3.91
CA LEU A 105 9.61 -11.73 4.57
C LEU A 105 9.68 -12.01 6.07
N LEU A 106 8.59 -12.43 6.69
CA LEU A 106 8.53 -12.66 8.13
C LEU A 106 9.54 -13.72 8.58
N TYR A 107 9.66 -14.83 7.85
CA TYR A 107 10.59 -15.91 8.21
C TYR A 107 12.08 -15.48 8.09
N PRO A 108 12.57 -14.98 6.94
CA PRO A 108 13.94 -14.51 6.84
C PRO A 108 14.28 -13.41 7.86
N MET A 109 13.33 -12.51 8.13
CA MET A 109 13.51 -11.48 9.16
C MET A 109 13.64 -12.09 10.55
N GLY A 110 12.78 -13.03 10.92
CA GLY A 110 12.86 -13.72 12.21
C GLY A 110 14.20 -14.43 12.39
N VAL A 111 14.64 -15.21 11.39
CA VAL A 111 15.93 -15.90 11.40
C VAL A 111 17.09 -14.90 11.55
N TYR A 112 17.05 -13.79 10.80
CA TYR A 112 18.08 -12.76 10.88
C TYR A 112 18.16 -12.12 12.29
N HIS A 113 17.03 -11.81 12.91
CA HIS A 113 17.02 -11.24 14.26
C HIS A 113 17.58 -12.21 15.29
N ILE A 114 17.19 -13.48 15.21
CA ILE A 114 17.70 -14.53 16.10
C ILE A 114 19.22 -14.66 15.92
N ALA A 115 19.71 -14.74 14.67
CA ALA A 115 21.14 -14.81 14.38
C ALA A 115 21.89 -13.58 14.91
N ALA A 116 21.35 -12.37 14.71
CA ALA A 116 21.97 -11.13 15.18
C ALA A 116 22.09 -11.05 16.71
N LEU A 117 21.19 -11.72 17.45
CA LEU A 117 21.22 -11.77 18.92
C LEU A 117 22.10 -12.91 19.46
N ILE A 118 22.09 -14.08 18.80
CA ILE A 118 22.82 -15.27 19.26
C ILE A 118 24.29 -15.22 18.89
N LEU A 119 24.65 -14.76 17.68
CA LEU A 119 26.04 -14.78 17.22
C LEU A 119 27.01 -14.03 18.15
N PRO A 120 26.67 -12.83 18.70
CA PRO A 120 27.51 -12.17 19.70
C PRO A 120 27.69 -12.98 20.98
N ILE A 121 26.66 -13.71 21.43
CA ILE A 121 26.73 -14.56 22.63
C ILE A 121 27.73 -15.69 22.41
N VAL A 122 27.69 -16.35 21.24
CA VAL A 122 28.61 -17.45 20.91
C VAL A 122 30.06 -16.96 20.90
N ARG A 123 30.30 -15.71 20.50
CA ARG A 123 31.66 -15.12 20.51
C ARG A 123 32.20 -14.80 21.91
N MET A 124 31.36 -14.79 22.94
CA MET A 124 31.75 -14.56 24.34
C MET A 124 32.12 -15.86 25.07
N ILE A 125 32.05 -17.00 24.37
CA ILE A 125 32.44 -18.29 24.92
C ILE A 125 33.92 -18.49 24.60
N ASP A 126 34.77 -18.24 25.58
CA ASP A 126 36.20 -18.52 25.50
C ASP A 126 36.50 -19.94 25.98
N TYR A 127 37.27 -20.70 25.21
CA TYR A 127 37.62 -22.09 25.55
C TYR A 127 38.52 -22.20 26.78
N GLU A 128 39.27 -21.14 27.10
CA GLU A 128 40.24 -21.12 28.21
C GLU A 128 39.67 -20.47 29.48
N ALA A 129 38.90 -19.39 29.34
CA ALA A 129 38.34 -18.61 30.46
C ALA A 129 36.87 -18.95 30.78
N GLY A 130 36.17 -19.68 29.90
CA GLY A 130 34.75 -19.98 30.04
C GLY A 130 33.87 -18.88 29.45
N PHE A 131 32.75 -18.58 30.12
CA PHE A 131 31.77 -17.59 29.64
C PHE A 131 31.79 -16.35 30.51
N GLU A 132 32.26 -15.24 29.96
CA GLU A 132 32.16 -13.92 30.60
C GLU A 132 31.14 -13.06 29.86
N TRP A 133 30.08 -12.65 30.57
CA TRP A 133 29.03 -11.84 29.99
C TRP A 133 29.40 -10.35 30.00
N ASP A 134 29.78 -9.82 28.84
CA ASP A 134 29.87 -8.37 28.61
C ASP A 134 28.60 -7.85 27.93
N ALA A 135 27.69 -7.32 28.75
CA ALA A 135 26.41 -6.78 28.27
C ALA A 135 26.58 -5.64 27.25
N LEU A 136 27.62 -4.82 27.39
CA LEU A 136 27.86 -3.66 26.53
C LEU A 136 28.31 -4.13 25.15
N GLN A 137 29.26 -5.07 25.10
CA GLN A 137 29.74 -5.62 23.84
C GLN A 137 28.64 -6.39 23.09
N HIS A 138 27.80 -7.13 23.82
CA HIS A 138 26.64 -7.85 23.23
C HIS A 138 25.67 -6.87 22.57
N LEU A 139 25.31 -5.80 23.27
CA LEU A 139 24.38 -4.78 22.79
C LEU A 139 24.93 -4.06 21.56
N LEU A 140 26.22 -3.68 21.58
CA LEU A 140 26.86 -3.00 20.46
C LEU A 140 26.92 -3.88 19.21
N GLN A 141 27.29 -5.16 19.35
CA GLN A 141 27.37 -6.07 18.20
C GLN A 141 26.00 -6.41 17.63
N SER A 142 25.01 -6.68 18.49
CA SER A 142 23.63 -6.92 18.07
C SER A 142 23.06 -5.67 17.37
N GLY A 143 23.32 -4.49 17.94
CA GLY A 143 22.94 -3.20 17.37
C GLY A 143 23.60 -2.95 16.00
N ALA A 144 24.89 -3.25 15.86
CA ALA A 144 25.62 -3.08 14.60
C ALA A 144 25.06 -3.91 13.43
N LEU A 145 24.37 -5.03 13.71
CA LEU A 145 23.68 -5.83 12.70
C LEU A 145 22.25 -5.31 12.44
N LEU A 146 21.48 -5.06 13.50
CA LEU A 146 20.07 -4.70 13.38
C LEU A 146 19.84 -3.26 12.89
N ILE A 147 20.63 -2.30 13.39
CA ILE A 147 20.47 -0.87 13.08
C ILE A 147 20.60 -0.58 11.58
N PRO A 148 21.64 -1.01 10.85
CA PRO A 148 21.75 -0.69 9.43
C PRO A 148 20.63 -1.34 8.59
N LEU A 149 20.18 -2.54 8.96
CA LEU A 149 19.05 -3.19 8.29
C LEU A 149 17.76 -2.37 8.45
N TRP A 150 17.43 -1.97 9.67
CA TRP A 150 16.24 -1.16 9.93
C TRP A 150 16.37 0.26 9.36
N ALA A 151 17.56 0.86 9.37
CA ALA A 151 17.84 2.12 8.69
C ALA A 151 17.62 2.01 7.18
N LEU A 152 18.02 0.91 6.55
CA LEU A 152 17.79 0.67 5.12
C LEU A 152 16.30 0.48 4.82
N ILE A 153 15.58 -0.31 5.62
CA ILE A 153 14.13 -0.54 5.46
C ILE A 153 13.34 0.77 5.62
N THR A 154 13.66 1.56 6.65
CA THR A 154 13.03 2.87 6.88
C THR A 154 13.33 3.84 5.75
N LEU A 155 14.58 3.89 5.27
CA LEU A 155 14.95 4.70 4.10
C LEU A 155 14.15 4.29 2.85
N VAL A 156 14.10 3.00 2.52
CA VAL A 156 13.35 2.50 1.35
C VAL A 156 11.85 2.83 1.47
N THR A 157 11.26 2.65 2.65
CA THR A 157 9.84 2.95 2.87
C THR A 157 9.53 4.44 2.89
N LEU A 158 10.45 5.29 3.36
CA LEU A 158 10.35 6.74 3.25
C LEU A 158 10.41 7.15 1.79
N LEU A 159 11.41 6.69 1.03
CA LEU A 159 11.50 6.96 -0.41
C LEU A 159 10.20 6.56 -1.12
N ALA A 160 9.69 5.35 -0.84
CA ALA A 160 8.42 4.80 -1.36
C ALA A 160 7.20 5.71 -1.12
N LYS A 161 7.15 6.41 0.02
CA LYS A 161 6.03 7.28 0.39
C LYS A 161 6.16 8.71 -0.14
N THR A 162 7.38 9.18 -0.39
CA THR A 162 7.63 10.58 -0.79
C THR A 162 7.51 10.80 -2.31
N ASP A 163 7.10 9.79 -3.10
CA ASP A 163 7.08 9.84 -4.58
C ASP A 163 8.41 10.37 -5.16
N HIS A 164 9.53 10.11 -4.47
CA HIS A 164 10.82 10.68 -4.83
C HIS A 164 11.29 10.11 -6.18
N PRO A 165 11.74 10.94 -7.15
CA PRO A 165 12.06 10.52 -8.52
C PRO A 165 13.20 9.48 -8.66
N MET A 166 13.84 9.11 -7.54
CA MET A 166 14.86 8.06 -7.50
C MET A 166 14.28 6.64 -7.39
N LEU A 167 13.05 6.45 -6.90
CA LEU A 167 12.37 5.14 -6.88
C LEU A 167 12.33 4.44 -8.23
N PRO A 168 11.87 5.08 -9.33
CA PRO A 168 11.84 4.42 -10.63
C PRO A 168 13.24 4.11 -11.16
N LYS A 169 14.29 4.85 -10.75
CA LYS A 169 15.69 4.52 -11.09
C LYS A 169 16.17 3.29 -10.33
N LEU A 170 15.88 3.20 -9.03
CA LEU A 170 16.26 2.06 -8.19
C LEU A 170 15.51 0.77 -8.60
N LEU A 171 14.22 0.89 -8.91
CA LEU A 171 13.38 -0.21 -9.41
C LEU A 171 13.85 -0.73 -10.78
N ARG A 172 14.48 0.11 -11.62
CA ARG A 172 15.08 -0.31 -12.89
C ARG A 172 16.39 -1.08 -12.72
N CYS A 173 17.09 -0.94 -11.60
CA CYS A 173 18.30 -1.71 -11.30
C CYS A 173 18.00 -3.15 -10.87
N ILE A 174 16.76 -3.46 -10.50
CA ILE A 174 16.36 -4.83 -10.13
C ILE A 174 15.82 -5.54 -11.39
N PRO A 175 16.58 -6.48 -12.00
CA PRO A 175 16.21 -7.08 -13.28
C PRO A 175 14.87 -7.85 -13.23
N LEU A 176 14.47 -8.35 -12.07
CA LEU A 176 13.20 -9.05 -11.84
C LEU A 176 11.96 -8.13 -11.93
N LEU A 177 12.07 -6.85 -11.56
CA LEU A 177 10.95 -5.90 -11.57
C LEU A 177 10.80 -5.14 -12.90
N ARG A 178 11.82 -5.23 -13.76
CA ARG A 178 11.83 -4.62 -15.11
C ARG A 178 10.71 -5.16 -16.02
N ARG A 179 10.27 -6.41 -15.82
CA ARG A 179 9.13 -7.00 -16.55
C ARG A 179 7.78 -6.42 -16.14
N TYR A 180 7.60 -6.10 -14.86
CA TYR A 180 6.35 -5.50 -14.36
C TYR A 180 6.19 -4.04 -14.76
N SER A 181 7.29 -3.27 -14.77
CA SER A 181 7.28 -1.87 -15.23
C SER A 181 6.91 -1.71 -16.72
N LYS A 182 7.22 -2.70 -17.57
CA LYS A 182 6.86 -2.65 -19.01
C LYS A 182 5.40 -3.05 -19.28
N ALA A 183 4.72 -3.69 -18.33
CA ALA A 183 3.34 -4.13 -18.49
C ALA A 183 2.31 -3.09 -17.99
N GLN A 184 2.77 -1.98 -17.38
CA GLN A 184 1.94 -0.91 -16.83
C GLN A 184 2.14 0.46 -17.53
N ALA A 185 2.93 0.51 -18.59
CA ALA A 185 3.01 1.65 -19.52
C ALA A 185 2.19 1.31 -20.77
#